data_AF-A0A5N8VGW0-F1
#
_entry.id   AF-A0A5N8VGW0-F1
#
_cell.length_a   1.000
_cell.length_b   1.000
_cell.length_c   1.000
_cell.angle_alpha   90.00
_cell.angle_beta   90.00
_cell.angle_gamma   90.00
#
_symmetry.space_group_name_H-M   'P 1'
#
loop_
_entity.id
_entity.type
_entity.pdbx_description
1 polymer ?
#
loop_
_entity_poly.entity_id
_entity_poly.type
_entity_poly.pdbx_seq_one_letter_code
_entity_poly.pdbx_strand_id
1 'polypeptide(L)'
;MAEDARVCGAAFLHDDGCGFYTLLVMSGPMRGTMWFDGRATCDRLNPLLNDARRPASFAEWYLDWLAREEPPTSPEHRRAAHRSGQAWTDAPIWYRWFDS
;
A
#
# COMPACT_ATOMS: atom_id res chain seq x y z
N MET A 1 -23.97 6.57 -1.01
CA MET A 1 -24.19 7.94 -0.51
C MET A 1 -23.46 8.20 0.82
N ALA A 2 -23.75 7.50 1.94
CA ALA A 2 -22.98 7.67 3.19
C ALA A 2 -21.68 6.84 3.23
N GLU A 3 -21.68 5.67 2.58
CA GLU A 3 -20.53 4.75 2.48
C GLU A 3 -19.36 5.35 1.66
N ASP A 4 -19.68 6.02 0.55
CA ASP A 4 -18.70 6.64 -0.35
C ASP A 4 -18.02 7.86 0.28
N ALA A 5 -18.70 8.53 1.21
CA ALA A 5 -18.15 9.68 1.92
C ALA A 5 -16.95 9.30 2.80
N ARG A 6 -16.82 8.03 3.20
CA ARG A 6 -15.68 7.52 4.00
C ARG A 6 -14.39 7.39 3.19
N VAL A 7 -14.49 7.35 1.86
CA VAL A 7 -13.35 7.34 0.93
C VAL A 7 -13.29 8.60 0.06
N CYS A 8 -14.12 9.61 0.36
CA CYS A 8 -14.05 10.90 -0.33
C CYS A 8 -12.63 11.48 -0.18
N GLY A 9 -11.96 11.66 -1.32
CA GLY A 9 -10.58 12.13 -1.36
C GLY A 9 -9.53 11.03 -1.40
N ALA A 10 -9.92 9.76 -1.58
CA ALA A 10 -9.03 8.65 -1.88
C ALA A 10 -9.35 8.01 -3.25
N ALA A 11 -8.34 7.43 -3.90
CA ALA A 11 -8.47 6.68 -5.14
C ALA A 11 -8.23 5.18 -4.90
N PHE A 12 -9.03 4.34 -5.53
CA PHE A 12 -8.83 2.89 -5.58
C PHE A 12 -7.67 2.58 -6.53
N LEU A 13 -6.63 1.90 -6.03
CA LEU A 13 -5.44 1.58 -6.81
C LEU A 13 -5.29 0.10 -7.12
N HIS A 14 -5.77 -0.77 -6.25
CA HIS A 14 -5.66 -2.22 -6.42
C HIS A 14 -6.91 -2.92 -5.88
N ASP A 15 -7.37 -3.95 -6.60
CA ASP A 15 -8.41 -4.87 -6.15
C ASP A 15 -7.73 -6.08 -5.52
N ASP A 16 -7.94 -6.27 -4.22
CA ASP A 16 -7.35 -7.36 -3.44
C ASP A 16 -8.29 -8.59 -3.39
N GLY A 17 -9.38 -8.58 -4.16
CA GLY A 17 -10.42 -9.59 -4.21
C GLY A 17 -11.43 -9.47 -3.06
N CYS A 18 -12.57 -10.17 -3.16
CA CYS A 18 -13.57 -10.27 -2.09
C CYS A 18 -14.10 -8.92 -1.53
N GLY A 19 -14.06 -7.85 -2.34
CA GLY A 19 -14.47 -6.51 -1.93
C GLY A 19 -13.44 -5.78 -1.08
N PHE A 20 -12.20 -6.25 -1.06
CA PHE A 20 -11.06 -5.56 -0.46
C PHE A 20 -10.33 -4.71 -1.51
N TYR A 21 -9.87 -3.55 -1.09
CA TYR A 21 -9.17 -2.64 -1.98
C TYR A 21 -7.99 -1.95 -1.30
N THR A 22 -6.97 -1.65 -2.09
CA THR A 22 -5.92 -0.74 -1.67
C THR A 22 -6.23 0.68 -2.17
N LEU A 23 -6.16 1.64 -1.26
CA LEU A 23 -6.52 3.04 -1.47
C LEU A 23 -5.29 3.94 -1.34
N LEU A 24 -5.23 4.99 -2.16
CA LEU A 24 -4.33 6.13 -1.97
C LEU A 24 -5.14 7.35 -1.56
N VAL A 25 -4.83 7.94 -0.41
CA VAL A 25 -5.42 9.21 0.00
C VAL A 25 -4.82 10.35 -0.81
N MET A 26 -5.63 11.08 -1.57
CA MET A 26 -5.21 12.17 -2.44
C MET A 26 -5.35 13.55 -1.80
N SER A 27 -6.24 13.71 -0.82
CA SER A 27 -6.56 15.02 -0.23
C SER A 27 -6.71 14.96 1.29
N GLY A 28 -6.64 16.13 1.94
CA GLY A 28 -6.70 16.24 3.39
C GLY A 28 -5.36 15.93 4.12
N PRO A 29 -5.40 15.84 5.47
CA PRO A 29 -4.20 15.68 6.30
C PRO A 29 -3.43 14.38 6.06
N MET A 30 -4.08 13.36 5.52
CA MET A 30 -3.51 12.03 5.32
C MET A 30 -3.04 11.80 3.88
N ARG A 31 -2.98 12.85 3.04
CA ARG A 31 -2.60 12.68 1.63
C ARG A 31 -1.26 11.98 1.46
N GLY A 32 -1.15 11.19 0.40
CA GLY A 32 0.05 10.42 0.07
C GLY A 32 0.17 9.10 0.84
N THR A 33 -0.72 8.81 1.79
CA THR A 33 -0.70 7.57 2.56
C THR A 33 -1.56 6.47 1.92
N MET A 34 -1.11 5.23 2.07
CA MET A 34 -1.74 4.02 1.54
C MET A 34 -2.57 3.31 2.60
N TRP A 35 -3.74 2.83 2.21
CA TRP A 35 -4.73 2.23 3.11
C TRP A 35 -5.32 0.95 2.53
N PHE A 36 -5.65 0.01 3.40
CA PHE A 36 -6.44 -1.17 3.11
C PHE A 36 -7.91 -0.93 3.46
N ASP A 37 -8.78 -1.12 2.48
CA ASP A 37 -10.22 -1.14 2.64
C ASP A 37 -10.67 -2.54 3.06
N GLY A 38 -10.72 -2.76 4.37
CA GLY A 38 -11.17 -4.01 4.98
C GLY A 38 -12.66 -4.06 5.26
N ARG A 39 -13.46 -3.11 4.73
CA ARG A 39 -14.85 -2.94 5.15
C ARG A 39 -15.73 -4.16 4.86
N ALA A 40 -15.39 -4.96 3.85
CA ALA A 40 -16.10 -6.19 3.53
C ALA A 40 -16.15 -7.22 4.68
N THR A 41 -15.21 -7.18 5.64
CA THR A 41 -15.17 -8.12 6.77
C THR A 41 -15.07 -7.47 8.14
N CYS A 42 -14.39 -6.34 8.27
CA CYS A 42 -14.14 -5.71 9.57
C CYS A 42 -14.70 -4.29 9.71
N ASP A 43 -15.41 -3.76 8.70
CA ASP A 43 -15.93 -2.37 8.64
C ASP A 43 -14.86 -1.30 8.99
N ARG A 44 -13.61 -1.52 8.55
CA ARG A 44 -12.48 -0.63 8.84
C ARG A 44 -11.67 -0.30 7.60
N LEU A 45 -11.14 0.93 7.61
CA LEU A 45 -9.98 1.32 6.80
C LEU A 45 -8.75 1.21 7.69
N ASN A 46 -7.74 0.45 7.27
CA ASN A 46 -6.52 0.23 8.03
C ASN A 46 -5.33 0.85 7.27
N PRO A 47 -4.40 1.57 7.92
CA PRO A 47 -3.21 2.06 7.23
C PRO A 47 -2.32 0.88 6.81
N LEU A 48 -1.79 0.92 5.59
CA LEU A 48 -0.70 0.02 5.22
C LEU A 48 0.60 0.56 5.83
N LEU A 49 1.35 -0.25 6.57
CA LEU A 49 2.51 0.23 7.32
C LEU A 49 3.83 -0.04 6.60
N ASN A 50 4.73 0.93 6.60
CA ASN A 50 6.14 0.74 6.22
C ASN A 50 6.95 0.10 7.35
N ASP A 51 8.24 -0.16 7.11
CA ASP A 51 9.15 -0.79 8.10
C ASP A 51 9.28 0.03 9.40
N ALA A 52 9.07 1.35 9.32
CA ALA A 52 9.09 2.23 10.48
C ALA A 52 7.75 2.26 11.25
N ARG A 53 6.80 1.38 10.92
CA ARG A 53 5.42 1.34 11.45
C ARG A 53 4.68 2.66 11.32
N ARG A 54 4.87 3.34 10.18
CA ARG A 54 4.12 4.54 9.78
C ARG A 54 3.31 4.22 8.53
N PRO A 55 2.21 4.95 8.26
CA PRO A 55 1.49 4.80 7.00
C PRO A 55 2.46 4.93 5.81
N ALA A 56 2.46 3.91 4.95
CA ALA A 56 3.32 3.84 3.78
C ALA A 56 2.90 4.90 2.77
N SER A 57 3.89 5.47 2.10
CA SER A 57 3.68 6.32 0.93
C SER A 57 3.38 5.49 -0.31
N PHE A 58 2.81 6.13 -1.34
CA PHE A 58 2.63 5.49 -2.64
C PHE A 58 3.94 4.95 -3.22
N ALA A 59 5.04 5.70 -3.10
CA ALA A 59 6.33 5.27 -3.63
C ALA A 59 6.87 4.03 -2.91
N GLU A 60 6.74 3.97 -1.58
CA GLU A 60 7.15 2.78 -0.81
C GLU A 60 6.31 1.56 -1.20
N TRP A 61 4.98 1.71 -1.24
CA TRP A 61 4.06 0.63 -1.63
C TRP A 61 4.32 0.14 -3.06
N TYR A 62 4.45 1.06 -4.02
CA TYR A 62 4.62 0.72 -5.44
C TYR A 62 5.97 0.04 -5.71
N LEU A 63 7.05 0.48 -5.06
CA LEU A 63 8.36 -0.14 -5.22
C LEU A 63 8.43 -1.54 -4.56
N ASP A 64 7.77 -1.73 -3.42
CA ASP A 64 7.64 -3.07 -2.81
C ASP A 64 6.80 -4.01 -3.70
N TRP A 65 5.71 -3.50 -4.29
CA TRP A 65 4.89 -4.24 -5.26
C TRP A 65 5.67 -4.63 -6.51
N LEU A 66 6.34 -3.66 -7.14
CA LEU A 66 7.18 -3.90 -8.31
C LEU A 66 8.23 -4.97 -8.03
N ALA A 67 8.92 -4.89 -6.88
CA ALA A 67 9.97 -5.84 -6.54
C ALA A 67 9.48 -7.30 -6.44
N ARG A 68 8.19 -7.51 -6.15
CA ARG A 68 7.56 -8.81 -5.91
C ARG A 68 6.85 -9.37 -7.14
N GLU A 69 6.03 -8.55 -7.78
CA GLU A 69 5.20 -8.98 -8.92
C GLU A 69 5.95 -8.86 -10.25
N GLU A 70 6.88 -7.90 -10.35
CA GLU A 70 7.71 -7.69 -11.53
C GLU A 70 9.19 -7.64 -11.16
N PRO A 71 9.75 -8.76 -10.65
CA PRO A 71 11.12 -8.77 -10.19
C PRO A 71 12.06 -8.31 -11.32
N PRO A 72 13.05 -7.46 -11.01
CA PRO A 72 13.85 -6.78 -12.01
C PRO A 72 14.55 -7.78 -12.94
N THR A 73 14.03 -7.91 -14.14
CA THR A 73 14.52 -8.85 -15.15
C THR A 73 15.85 -8.38 -15.76
N SER A 74 16.08 -7.06 -15.80
CA SER A 74 17.31 -6.48 -16.34
C SER A 74 18.39 -6.17 -15.28
N PRO A 75 19.68 -6.21 -15.65
CA PRO A 75 20.78 -5.87 -14.75
C PRO A 75 20.72 -4.44 -14.20
N GLU A 76 20.25 -3.46 -14.98
CA GLU A 76 20.09 -2.09 -14.49
C GLU A 76 19.01 -1.94 -13.41
N HIS A 77 17.86 -2.59 -13.57
CA HIS A 77 16.78 -2.56 -12.57
C HIS A 77 17.22 -3.19 -11.24
N ARG A 78 18.03 -4.25 -11.29
CA ARG A 78 18.58 -4.91 -10.10
C ARG A 78 19.55 -4.01 -9.33
N ARG A 79 20.36 -3.22 -10.04
CA ARG A 79 21.29 -2.24 -9.45
C ARG A 79 20.59 -1.02 -8.85
N ALA A 80 19.43 -0.65 -9.38
CA ALA A 80 18.59 0.40 -8.81
C ALA A 80 17.94 -0.08 -7.49
N ALA A 81 17.34 -1.28 -7.50
CA ALA A 81 16.74 -1.91 -6.32
C ALA A 81 17.76 -2.14 -5.17
N HIS A 82 19.00 -2.48 -5.49
CA HIS A 82 20.05 -2.67 -4.48
C HIS A 82 20.56 -1.35 -3.87
N ARG A 83 20.41 -0.22 -4.58
CA ARG A 83 20.82 1.11 -4.10
C ARG A 83 19.76 1.79 -3.22
N SER A 84 18.50 1.42 -3.39
CA SER A 84 17.39 1.98 -2.60
C SER A 84 17.30 1.42 -1.19
N GLY A 85 18.10 0.40 -0.83
CA GLY A 85 18.22 -0.06 0.54
C GLY A 85 16.93 -0.60 1.15
N GLN A 86 16.05 -1.22 0.34
CA GLN A 86 14.89 -1.93 0.87
C GLN A 86 15.37 -3.07 1.80
N ALA A 87 15.39 -2.81 3.10
CA ALA A 87 15.49 -3.84 4.12
C ALA A 87 14.18 -4.62 4.09
N TRP A 88 14.17 -5.69 3.31
CA TRP A 88 13.00 -6.51 3.11
C TRP A 88 12.59 -7.18 4.42
N THR A 89 11.45 -6.77 4.93
CA THR A 89 10.60 -7.58 5.79
C THR A 89 9.95 -8.69 4.93
N ASP A 90 9.82 -9.91 5.45
CA ASP A 90 9.23 -11.05 4.69
C ASP A 90 7.81 -10.71 4.18
N ALA A 91 7.01 -9.99 4.97
CA ALA A 91 5.67 -9.59 4.59
C ALA A 91 5.67 -8.37 3.64
N PRO A 92 4.92 -8.39 2.51
CA PRO A 92 4.75 -7.22 1.64
C PRO A 92 3.90 -6.13 2.31
N ILE A 93 4.09 -4.88 1.90
CA ILE A 93 3.37 -3.72 2.46
C ILE A 93 1.85 -3.91 2.38
N TRP A 94 1.30 -4.50 1.31
CA TRP A 94 -0.15 -4.73 1.18
C TRP A 94 -0.74 -5.76 2.16
N TYR A 95 0.08 -6.54 2.89
CA TYR A 95 -0.37 -7.37 4.00
C TYR A 95 -0.11 -6.77 5.38
N ARG A 96 0.59 -5.63 5.49
CA ARG A 96 0.99 -5.04 6.78
C ARG A 96 -0.08 -4.14 7.40
N TRP A 97 -1.34 -4.57 7.31
CA TRP A 97 -2.45 -4.01 8.07
C TRP A 97 -2.88 -4.92 9.24
N PHE A 98 -2.45 -6.20 9.24
CA PHE A 98 -2.69 -7.14 10.34
C PHE A 98 -1.87 -6.84 11.60
N ASP A 99 -0.77 -6.10 11.47
CA ASP A 99 0.18 -5.81 12.56
C ASP A 99 -0.09 -4.47 13.30
N SER A 100 -1.31 -3.93 13.13
CA SER A 100 -1.75 -2.61 13.64
C SER A 100 -2.22 -2.63 15.08
#